data_AF-A0A6N7Q2I3-F1
#
_entry.id   AF-A0A6N7Q2I3-F1
#
_cell.length_a   1.000
_cell.length_b   1.000
_cell.length_c   1.000
_cell.angle_alpha   90.00
_cell.angle_beta   90.00
_cell.angle_gamma   90.00
#
_symmetry.space_group_name_H-M   'P 1'
#
loop_
_entity.id
_entity.type
_entity.pdbx_description
1 polymer ?
#
loop_
_entity_poly.entity_id
_entity_poly.type
_entity_poly.pdbx_seq_one_letter_code
_entity_poly.pdbx_strand_id
1 'polypeptide(L)'
;MNLHRFVAALTFTLLLPAFFALPSCTDAACADGGEGCPCTTGVECGRPPMCTGWICDGTCRSFNERVGFRCVMDSCPGPDKCPGVCDGAGTCIGCLQDADCKPGHTCEVGNVCSRCDDEVKNGDETDVDCGGSCPLCPGTCNVDADCPGGYCWDGLCVRCDDGIQNGDESGVDCGSLLGHCPVCTGYKCETDEQCATGICAAVGVCCKVVCDGCQQCEVDGECVPIAGPIPWADCLPGQLCGLGGTCVWKDGYPCTKNEDCFNLVCSNGICGF
;
A
#
# COMPACT_ATOMS: atom_id res chain seq x y z
N MET A 1 -73.32 24.81 55.68
CA MET A 1 -73.67 23.38 55.82
C MET A 1 -73.30 22.66 54.55
N ASN A 2 -72.17 21.94 54.54
CA ASN A 2 -72.10 20.52 54.16
C ASN A 2 -70.63 20.10 54.17
N LEU A 3 -70.36 19.18 55.08
CA LEU A 3 -69.05 18.66 55.47
C LEU A 3 -68.88 17.32 54.75
N HIS A 4 -68.03 17.23 53.73
CA HIS A 4 -67.65 15.94 53.16
C HIS A 4 -66.25 15.55 53.65
N ARG A 5 -66.25 14.59 54.57
CA ARG A 5 -65.08 13.89 55.07
C ARG A 5 -64.49 13.03 53.93
N PHE A 6 -63.32 13.40 53.43
CA PHE A 6 -62.49 12.50 52.63
C PHE A 6 -61.56 11.73 53.56
N VAL A 7 -61.81 10.43 53.69
CA VAL A 7 -60.91 9.49 54.38
C VAL A 7 -59.79 9.17 53.41
N ALA A 8 -58.58 9.64 53.72
CA ALA A 8 -57.37 9.31 52.98
C ALA A 8 -56.95 7.87 53.30
N ALA A 9 -57.08 6.97 52.31
CA ALA A 9 -56.51 5.63 52.38
C ALA A 9 -55.02 5.73 51.99
N LEU A 10 -54.14 5.80 53.00
CA LEU A 10 -52.70 5.64 52.80
C LEU A 10 -52.40 4.15 52.57
N THR A 11 -52.18 3.77 51.31
CA THR A 11 -51.56 2.49 50.96
C THR A 11 -50.06 2.59 51.24
N PHE A 12 -49.62 1.97 52.34
CA PHE A 12 -48.22 1.85 52.71
C PHE A 12 -47.56 0.76 51.85
N THR A 13 -47.09 1.12 50.66
CA THR A 13 -46.24 0.25 49.83
C THR A 13 -44.89 0.07 50.51
N LEU A 14 -44.64 -1.14 51.01
CA LEU A 14 -43.34 -1.61 51.47
C LEU A 14 -42.31 -1.46 50.33
N LEU A 15 -41.50 -0.42 50.40
CA LEU A 15 -40.23 -0.34 49.68
C LEU A 15 -39.30 -1.38 50.30
N LEU A 16 -39.26 -2.58 49.70
CA LEU A 16 -38.12 -3.47 49.87
C LEU A 16 -36.88 -2.71 49.42
N PRO A 17 -35.86 -2.53 50.28
CA PRO A 17 -34.59 -2.01 49.81
C PRO A 17 -34.08 -3.06 48.82
N ALA A 18 -33.98 -2.67 47.55
CA ALA A 18 -33.20 -3.40 46.57
C ALA A 18 -31.75 -3.36 47.08
N PHE A 19 -31.40 -4.34 47.91
CA PHE A 19 -30.02 -4.73 48.12
C PHE A 19 -29.53 -5.14 46.73
N PHE A 20 -28.82 -4.22 46.07
CA PHE A 20 -27.94 -4.58 44.97
C PHE A 20 -26.91 -5.54 45.57
N ALA A 21 -27.20 -6.83 45.46
CA ALA A 21 -26.21 -7.86 45.72
C ALA A 21 -25.08 -7.58 44.73
N LEU A 22 -23.91 -7.19 45.25
CA LEU A 22 -22.69 -7.21 44.46
C LEU A 22 -22.56 -8.63 43.89
N PRO A 23 -22.39 -8.78 42.57
CA PRO A 23 -22.34 -10.11 41.95
C PRO A 23 -21.23 -10.92 42.64
N SER A 24 -21.65 -11.97 43.34
CA SER A 24 -20.76 -12.93 43.96
C SER A 24 -19.93 -13.64 42.88
N CYS A 25 -18.70 -14.06 43.21
CA CYS A 25 -17.67 -14.63 42.32
C CYS A 25 -18.05 -15.89 41.52
N THR A 26 -19.32 -16.28 41.52
CA THR A 26 -19.85 -17.52 40.94
C THR A 26 -21.12 -17.30 40.12
N ASP A 27 -21.51 -16.05 39.85
CA ASP A 27 -22.66 -15.77 39.00
C ASP A 27 -22.35 -16.22 37.56
N ALA A 28 -23.28 -16.93 36.92
CA ALA A 28 -23.09 -17.45 35.56
C ALA A 28 -22.84 -16.32 34.54
N ALA A 29 -23.24 -15.09 34.89
CA ALA A 29 -22.98 -13.87 34.13
C ALA A 29 -21.48 -13.49 34.00
N CYS A 30 -20.62 -13.98 34.90
CA CYS A 30 -19.16 -13.71 34.88
C CYS A 30 -18.32 -14.88 34.36
N ALA A 31 -18.94 -15.91 33.76
CA ALA A 31 -18.22 -17.08 33.26
C ALA A 31 -17.20 -16.75 32.15
N ASP A 32 -17.45 -15.70 31.37
CA ASP A 32 -16.56 -15.19 30.32
C ASP A 32 -15.90 -13.83 30.69
N GLY A 33 -15.96 -13.45 31.97
CA GLY A 33 -15.56 -12.11 32.44
C GLY A 33 -16.59 -11.03 32.12
N GLY A 34 -16.18 -9.76 32.15
CA GLY A 34 -17.03 -8.61 31.80
C GLY A 34 -17.04 -7.49 32.85
N GLU A 35 -17.64 -6.35 32.48
CA GLU A 35 -17.72 -5.16 33.33
C GLU A 35 -18.39 -5.50 34.68
N GLY A 36 -17.74 -5.14 35.78
CA GLY A 36 -18.27 -5.41 37.12
C GLY A 36 -18.02 -6.82 37.66
N CYS A 37 -17.40 -7.72 36.89
CA CYS A 37 -17.03 -9.06 37.37
C CYS A 37 -15.80 -9.01 38.28
N PRO A 38 -15.74 -9.83 39.34
CA PRO A 38 -14.55 -9.91 40.18
C PRO A 38 -13.38 -10.51 39.39
N CYS A 39 -12.18 -9.99 39.65
CA CYS A 39 -10.97 -10.42 38.98
C CYS A 39 -9.77 -10.28 39.92
N THR A 40 -8.71 -11.03 39.62
CA THR A 40 -7.37 -10.82 40.21
C THR A 40 -6.36 -10.32 39.19
N THR A 41 -6.61 -10.59 37.91
CA THR A 41 -5.81 -10.13 36.78
C THR A 41 -6.72 -9.64 35.65
N GLY A 42 -6.22 -8.75 34.79
CA GLY A 42 -7.00 -8.21 33.67
C GLY A 42 -7.41 -9.27 32.62
N VAL A 43 -6.74 -10.42 32.57
CA VAL A 43 -7.07 -11.52 31.65
C VAL A 43 -8.41 -12.19 32.00
N GLU A 44 -8.78 -12.19 33.28
CA GLU A 44 -10.05 -12.75 33.76
C GLU A 44 -11.28 -11.95 33.33
N CYS A 45 -11.06 -10.72 32.86
CA CYS A 45 -12.13 -9.85 32.35
C CYS A 45 -12.57 -10.20 30.93
N GLY A 46 -11.91 -11.18 30.30
CA GLY A 46 -12.23 -11.62 28.95
C GLY A 46 -11.58 -10.78 27.86
N ARG A 47 -12.04 -10.96 26.62
CA ARG A 47 -11.53 -10.21 25.46
C ARG A 47 -12.25 -8.86 25.38
N PRO A 48 -11.55 -7.72 25.48
CA PRO A 48 -12.19 -6.43 25.38
C PRO A 48 -12.69 -6.17 23.95
N PRO A 49 -13.77 -5.40 23.77
CA PRO A 49 -14.13 -4.80 22.49
C PRO A 49 -12.96 -4.04 21.86
N MET A 50 -12.95 -3.92 20.53
CA MET A 50 -11.97 -3.10 19.82
C MET A 50 -11.93 -1.68 20.41
N CYS A 51 -10.75 -1.08 20.53
CA CYS A 51 -10.55 0.25 21.14
C CYS A 51 -10.92 0.39 22.62
N THR A 52 -11.08 -0.73 23.33
CA THR A 52 -11.21 -0.75 24.78
C THR A 52 -10.23 -1.74 25.40
N GLY A 53 -9.94 -1.55 26.68
CA GLY A 53 -9.11 -2.45 27.47
C GLY A 53 -9.76 -2.77 28.81
N TRP A 54 -9.24 -3.79 29.49
CA TRP A 54 -9.67 -4.16 30.83
C TRP A 54 -8.62 -3.79 31.87
N ILE A 55 -9.05 -3.16 32.96
CA ILE A 55 -8.27 -3.03 34.18
C ILE A 55 -8.93 -3.86 35.29
N CYS A 56 -8.10 -4.44 36.15
CA CYS A 56 -8.55 -5.19 37.31
C CYS A 56 -8.08 -4.51 38.60
N ASP A 57 -9.01 -3.94 39.37
CA ASP A 57 -8.77 -3.33 40.69
C ASP A 57 -9.40 -4.17 41.84
N GLY A 58 -9.63 -5.45 41.58
CA GLY A 58 -10.53 -6.33 42.35
C GLY A 58 -11.90 -6.47 41.67
N THR A 59 -12.18 -5.62 40.68
CA THR A 59 -13.32 -5.73 39.78
C THR A 59 -12.88 -5.31 38.37
N CYS A 60 -13.40 -6.00 37.35
CA CYS A 60 -13.16 -5.68 35.95
C CYS A 60 -13.83 -4.35 35.61
N ARG A 61 -13.03 -3.42 35.09
CA ARG A 61 -13.52 -2.14 34.55
C ARG A 61 -12.96 -1.93 33.16
N SER A 62 -13.82 -1.54 32.24
CA SER A 62 -13.39 -1.15 30.90
C SER A 62 -12.82 0.26 30.93
N PHE A 63 -11.86 0.49 30.06
CA PHE A 63 -11.36 1.83 29.74
C PHE A 63 -11.22 1.97 28.24
N ASN A 64 -11.38 3.20 27.75
CA ASN A 64 -11.16 3.51 26.35
C ASN A 64 -9.66 3.56 26.07
N GLU A 65 -9.24 2.89 25.00
CA GLU A 65 -7.86 2.95 24.54
C GLU A 65 -7.52 4.37 24.05
N ARG A 66 -6.23 4.71 24.04
CA ARG A 66 -5.77 6.04 23.62
C ARG A 66 -6.13 6.33 22.16
N VAL A 67 -6.34 7.62 21.87
CA VAL A 67 -6.54 8.14 20.52
C VAL A 67 -5.38 7.69 19.61
N GLY A 68 -5.70 7.22 18.40
CA GLY A 68 -4.71 6.80 17.41
C GLY A 68 -4.17 5.37 17.59
N PHE A 69 -4.64 4.61 18.57
CA PHE A 69 -4.30 3.19 18.66
C PHE A 69 -4.90 2.42 17.48
N ARG A 70 -4.13 1.53 16.85
CA ARG A 70 -4.58 0.77 15.67
C ARG A 70 -5.65 -0.23 16.06
N CYS A 71 -6.74 -0.25 15.31
CA CYS A 71 -7.84 -1.19 15.44
C CYS A 71 -8.24 -1.74 14.06
N VAL A 72 -9.17 -2.68 14.04
CA VAL A 72 -9.71 -3.27 12.80
C VAL A 72 -11.22 -3.16 12.86
N MET A 73 -11.81 -2.59 11.81
CA MET A 73 -13.27 -2.50 11.70
C MET A 73 -13.84 -3.84 11.21
N ASP A 74 -14.95 -4.26 11.80
CA ASP A 74 -15.61 -5.55 11.47
C ASP A 74 -16.43 -5.49 10.16
N SER A 75 -16.68 -4.31 9.60
CA SER A 75 -17.48 -4.15 8.39
C SER A 75 -16.94 -3.02 7.52
N CYS A 76 -16.49 -3.38 6.31
CA CYS A 76 -16.04 -2.45 5.29
C CYS A 76 -16.69 -2.76 3.93
N PRO A 77 -16.82 -1.75 3.05
CA PRO A 77 -17.31 -1.95 1.68
C PRO A 77 -16.32 -2.67 0.74
N GLY A 78 -15.17 -3.16 1.23
CA GLY A 78 -14.15 -3.86 0.43
C GLY A 78 -13.65 -5.17 1.06
N PRO A 79 -12.91 -6.00 0.29
CA PRO A 79 -12.43 -7.33 0.71
C PRO A 79 -11.28 -7.32 1.74
N ASP A 80 -10.66 -6.15 1.97
CA ASP A 80 -9.61 -5.97 2.97
C ASP A 80 -10.23 -5.67 4.36
N LYS A 81 -9.73 -6.34 5.40
CA LYS A 81 -9.99 -5.92 6.80
C LYS A 81 -9.46 -4.49 6.96
N CYS A 82 -10.33 -3.49 7.09
CA CYS A 82 -9.85 -2.12 7.12
C CYS A 82 -9.02 -1.85 8.37
N PRO A 83 -7.82 -1.30 8.22
CA PRO A 83 -7.15 -0.65 9.34
C PRO A 83 -8.01 0.54 9.79
N GLY A 84 -8.10 0.72 11.10
CA GLY A 84 -8.72 1.88 11.71
C GLY A 84 -7.91 2.38 12.89
N VAL A 85 -8.36 3.46 13.49
CA VAL A 85 -7.77 4.06 14.69
C VAL A 85 -8.84 4.30 15.74
N CYS A 86 -8.42 4.26 17.01
CA CYS A 86 -9.31 4.54 18.12
C CYS A 86 -9.54 6.05 18.29
N ASP A 87 -10.79 6.45 18.50
CA ASP A 87 -11.22 7.84 18.72
C ASP A 87 -11.01 8.33 20.18
N GLY A 88 -10.61 7.43 21.09
CA GLY A 88 -10.52 7.70 22.53
C GLY A 88 -11.85 7.63 23.29
N ALA A 89 -12.96 7.46 22.57
CA ALA A 89 -14.30 7.20 23.12
C ALA A 89 -14.64 5.69 23.14
N GLY A 90 -13.72 4.84 22.70
CA GLY A 90 -13.91 3.38 22.65
C GLY A 90 -14.41 2.89 21.29
N THR A 91 -14.43 3.76 20.28
CA THR A 91 -14.88 3.40 18.92
C THR A 91 -13.67 3.21 18.00
N CYS A 92 -13.72 2.16 17.19
CA CYS A 92 -12.81 2.02 16.06
C CYS A 92 -13.40 2.75 14.86
N ILE A 93 -12.71 3.80 14.40
CA ILE A 93 -13.08 4.61 13.24
C ILE A 93 -12.04 4.42 12.12
N GLY A 94 -12.36 4.82 10.89
CA GLY A 94 -11.45 4.60 9.75
C GLY A 94 -10.16 5.43 9.83
N CYS A 95 -10.25 6.69 10.23
CA CYS A 95 -9.09 7.59 10.31
C CYS A 95 -9.37 8.81 11.20
N LEU A 96 -8.32 9.46 11.69
CA LEU A 96 -8.34 10.79 12.32
C LEU A 96 -7.54 11.83 11.52
N GLN A 97 -6.63 11.34 10.66
CA GLN A 97 -5.73 12.11 9.82
C GLN A 97 -5.32 11.26 8.61
N ASP A 98 -4.82 11.90 7.55
CA ASP A 98 -4.43 11.21 6.30
C ASP A 98 -3.37 10.11 6.51
N ALA A 99 -2.49 10.28 7.50
CA ALA A 99 -1.46 9.31 7.85
C ALA A 99 -2.01 7.98 8.41
N ASP A 100 -3.29 7.94 8.79
CA ASP A 100 -3.97 6.71 9.22
C ASP A 100 -4.44 5.87 8.03
N CYS A 101 -4.53 6.48 6.84
CA CYS A 101 -4.92 5.84 5.60
C CYS A 101 -3.70 5.28 4.83
N LYS A 102 -3.95 4.43 3.81
CA LYS A 102 -2.90 3.95 2.90
C LYS A 102 -2.36 5.14 2.07
N PRO A 103 -1.13 5.07 1.52
CA PRO A 103 -0.63 6.10 0.60
C PRO A 103 -1.62 6.34 -0.56
N GLY A 104 -1.89 7.60 -0.89
CA GLY A 104 -2.88 7.98 -1.91
C GLY A 104 -4.33 8.08 -1.41
N HIS A 105 -4.55 8.01 -0.10
CA HIS A 105 -5.85 8.18 0.53
C HIS A 105 -5.86 9.39 1.47
N THR A 106 -7.03 9.99 1.65
CA THR A 106 -7.25 11.08 2.60
C THR A 106 -8.33 10.76 3.61
N CYS A 107 -8.22 11.39 4.78
CA CYS A 107 -9.18 11.21 5.84
C CYS A 107 -10.27 12.28 5.76
N GLU A 108 -11.48 11.88 5.38
CA GLU A 108 -12.58 12.81 5.16
C GLU A 108 -13.51 12.97 6.37
N VAL A 109 -14.43 13.94 6.25
CA VAL A 109 -15.50 14.15 7.23
C VAL A 109 -16.36 12.89 7.31
N GLY A 110 -16.35 12.25 8.47
CA GLY A 110 -16.97 10.94 8.68
C GLY A 110 -15.97 9.87 9.11
N ASN A 111 -14.68 10.20 9.19
CA ASN A 111 -13.60 9.28 9.58
C ASN A 111 -13.47 8.10 8.61
N VAL A 112 -13.61 8.39 7.31
CA VAL A 112 -13.52 7.44 6.21
C VAL A 112 -12.27 7.77 5.40
N CYS A 113 -11.55 6.76 4.94
CA CYS A 113 -10.45 6.96 3.99
C CYS A 113 -11.02 6.96 2.56
N SER A 114 -11.01 8.12 1.91
CA SER A 114 -11.29 8.30 0.47
C SER A 114 -10.11 7.87 -0.39
N ARG A 115 -10.32 7.63 -1.68
CA ARG A 115 -9.28 7.19 -2.62
C ARG A 115 -9.44 7.94 -3.94
N CYS A 116 -8.32 8.42 -4.49
CA CYS A 116 -8.27 9.27 -5.69
C CYS A 116 -8.46 8.54 -7.04
N ASP A 117 -9.00 7.32 -7.04
CA ASP A 117 -9.17 6.48 -8.22
C ASP A 117 -10.32 5.47 -7.99
N ASP A 118 -11.39 5.94 -7.36
CA ASP A 118 -12.59 5.15 -7.03
C ASP A 118 -13.84 5.54 -7.82
N GLU A 119 -13.72 6.41 -8.83
CA GLU A 119 -14.78 6.91 -9.71
C GLU A 119 -15.85 7.72 -8.98
N VAL A 120 -15.59 8.14 -7.73
CA VAL A 120 -16.53 8.90 -6.91
C VAL A 120 -15.88 10.17 -6.40
N LYS A 121 -16.51 11.31 -6.70
CA LYS A 121 -16.09 12.59 -6.11
C LYS A 121 -16.24 12.59 -4.59
N ASN A 122 -15.16 12.38 -3.85
CA ASN A 122 -15.13 12.30 -2.39
C ASN A 122 -13.88 12.96 -1.80
N GLY A 123 -13.71 12.96 -0.47
CA GLY A 123 -12.58 13.64 0.17
C GLY A 123 -12.53 15.15 -0.08
N ASP A 124 -11.37 15.65 -0.48
CA ASP A 124 -11.14 17.06 -0.85
C ASP A 124 -11.00 17.27 -2.37
N GLU A 125 -11.48 16.31 -3.16
CA GLU A 125 -11.47 16.34 -4.62
C GLU A 125 -12.27 17.52 -5.20
N THR A 126 -11.69 18.17 -6.21
CA THR A 126 -12.36 19.26 -6.93
C THR A 126 -13.20 18.77 -8.10
N ASP A 127 -12.89 17.58 -8.63
CA ASP A 127 -13.70 16.81 -9.60
C ASP A 127 -13.49 15.30 -9.34
N VAL A 128 -14.24 14.42 -10.01
CA VAL A 128 -14.12 12.96 -9.78
C VAL A 128 -12.66 12.50 -9.90
N ASP A 129 -12.12 11.87 -8.86
CA ASP A 129 -10.76 11.31 -8.79
C ASP A 129 -9.61 12.34 -8.92
N CYS A 130 -9.87 13.63 -8.69
CA CYS A 130 -8.84 14.66 -8.84
C CYS A 130 -9.04 15.94 -8.02
N GLY A 131 -7.93 16.62 -7.75
CA GLY A 131 -7.85 17.89 -7.03
C GLY A 131 -7.76 17.72 -5.51
N GLY A 132 -7.53 18.83 -4.81
CA GLY A 132 -7.26 18.79 -3.37
C GLY A 132 -5.95 18.05 -3.08
N SER A 133 -6.04 16.94 -2.36
CA SER A 133 -4.96 16.01 -2.04
C SER A 133 -4.67 14.97 -3.12
N CYS A 134 -5.61 14.80 -4.06
CA CYS A 134 -5.48 13.93 -5.21
C CYS A 134 -4.67 14.62 -6.33
N PRO A 135 -4.25 13.87 -7.37
CA PRO A 135 -3.62 14.46 -8.55
C PRO A 135 -4.44 15.65 -9.08
N LEU A 136 -3.77 16.65 -9.64
CA LEU A 136 -4.45 17.85 -10.12
C LEU A 136 -5.47 17.49 -11.19
N CYS A 137 -6.68 18.04 -11.08
CA CYS A 137 -7.67 17.87 -12.15
C CYS A 137 -7.13 18.41 -13.47
N PRO A 138 -7.25 17.64 -14.57
CA PRO A 138 -6.84 18.11 -15.87
C PRO A 138 -7.63 19.36 -16.25
N GLY A 139 -6.91 20.40 -16.67
CA GLY A 139 -7.52 21.56 -17.32
C GLY A 139 -8.16 21.16 -18.66
N THR A 140 -9.04 21.99 -19.20
CA THR A 140 -9.50 21.80 -20.59
C THR A 140 -8.57 22.53 -21.55
N CYS A 141 -8.41 21.99 -22.75
CA CYS A 141 -7.54 22.55 -23.77
C CYS A 141 -8.08 22.28 -25.19
N ASN A 142 -7.64 23.10 -26.14
CA ASN A 142 -7.80 22.82 -27.58
C ASN A 142 -6.45 22.61 -28.27
N VAL A 143 -5.39 23.19 -27.70
CA VAL A 143 -4.01 23.06 -28.17
C VAL A 143 -3.07 22.89 -26.99
N ASP A 144 -1.90 22.31 -27.24
CA ASP A 144 -0.83 22.11 -26.26
C ASP A 144 -0.50 23.38 -25.45
N ALA A 145 -0.54 24.55 -26.09
CA ALA A 145 -0.23 25.83 -25.44
C ALA A 145 -1.27 26.28 -24.39
N ASP A 146 -2.47 25.70 -24.37
CA ASP A 146 -3.49 25.97 -23.35
C ASP A 146 -3.11 25.32 -22.01
N CYS A 147 -2.25 24.31 -22.04
CA CYS A 147 -1.84 23.55 -20.87
C CYS A 147 -0.56 24.12 -20.26
N PRO A 148 -0.50 24.32 -18.93
CA PRO A 148 0.72 24.73 -18.24
C PRO A 148 1.91 23.78 -18.50
N GLY A 149 1.61 22.49 -18.73
CA GLY A 149 2.58 21.44 -19.08
C GLY A 149 2.86 21.29 -20.57
N GLY A 150 2.14 22.01 -21.44
CA GLY A 150 2.37 21.95 -22.89
C GLY A 150 1.83 20.71 -23.58
N TYR A 151 0.93 19.95 -22.95
CA TYR A 151 0.40 18.71 -23.51
C TYR A 151 -1.12 18.64 -23.42
N CYS A 152 -1.77 18.75 -24.57
CA CYS A 152 -3.21 18.64 -24.71
C CYS A 152 -3.57 17.33 -25.39
N TRP A 153 -4.26 16.45 -24.68
CA TRP A 153 -4.69 15.15 -25.20
C TRP A 153 -6.20 15.00 -25.04
N ASP A 154 -6.90 14.74 -26.16
CA ASP A 154 -8.36 14.59 -26.22
C ASP A 154 -9.14 15.73 -25.52
N GLY A 155 -8.61 16.95 -25.57
CA GLY A 155 -9.24 18.15 -25.01
C GLY A 155 -8.97 18.36 -23.51
N LEU A 156 -8.10 17.55 -22.91
CA LEU A 156 -7.67 17.64 -21.52
C LEU A 156 -6.17 17.90 -21.43
N CYS A 157 -5.80 18.74 -20.47
CA CYS A 157 -4.40 18.97 -20.14
C CYS A 157 -3.86 17.79 -19.36
N VAL A 158 -2.93 17.09 -19.98
CA VAL A 158 -2.27 15.92 -19.44
C VAL A 158 -0.88 16.31 -18.94
N ARG A 159 -0.39 15.63 -17.90
CA ARG A 159 0.97 15.75 -17.41
C ARG A 159 1.59 14.37 -17.30
N CYS A 160 2.86 14.28 -17.64
CA CYS A 160 3.60 13.03 -17.60
C CYS A 160 4.28 12.76 -16.24
N ASP A 161 3.79 13.43 -15.19
CA ASP A 161 4.37 13.46 -13.85
C ASP A 161 3.30 13.73 -12.77
N ASP A 162 2.04 13.38 -13.06
CA ASP A 162 0.88 13.61 -12.19
C ASP A 162 0.41 12.35 -11.43
N GLY A 163 1.03 11.20 -11.67
CA GLY A 163 0.72 9.94 -11.01
C GLY A 163 -0.49 9.22 -11.58
N ILE A 164 -1.08 9.69 -12.69
CA ILE A 164 -2.21 9.07 -13.38
C ILE A 164 -1.76 8.58 -14.75
N GLN A 165 -2.14 7.36 -15.13
CA GLN A 165 -1.90 6.87 -16.48
C GLN A 165 -2.87 7.52 -17.49
N ASN A 166 -2.45 8.59 -18.16
CA ASN A 166 -3.28 9.37 -19.09
C ASN A 166 -2.50 9.82 -20.36
N GLY A 167 -3.18 10.45 -21.31
CA GLY A 167 -2.53 10.89 -22.56
C GLY A 167 -2.03 9.75 -23.44
N ASP A 168 -0.74 9.79 -23.78
CA ASP A 168 -0.03 8.76 -24.56
C ASP A 168 0.92 7.91 -23.71
N GLU A 169 0.66 7.85 -22.41
CA GLU A 169 1.39 7.04 -21.46
C GLU A 169 1.15 5.54 -21.65
N SER A 170 2.25 4.79 -21.71
CA SER A 170 2.26 3.32 -21.69
C SER A 170 2.35 2.75 -20.26
N GLY A 171 2.72 3.58 -19.29
CA GLY A 171 2.65 3.32 -17.85
C GLY A 171 2.53 4.64 -17.08
N VAL A 172 2.18 4.59 -15.79
CA VAL A 172 2.01 5.81 -14.97
C VAL A 172 3.24 6.71 -15.06
N ASP A 173 3.06 7.96 -15.51
CA ASP A 173 4.10 8.99 -15.68
C ASP A 173 5.15 8.66 -16.76
N CYS A 174 4.85 7.75 -17.70
CA CYS A 174 5.77 7.41 -18.76
C CYS A 174 5.13 6.86 -20.04
N GLY A 175 5.71 7.21 -21.19
CA GLY A 175 5.25 6.86 -22.52
C GLY A 175 6.26 6.07 -23.34
N SER A 176 6.07 6.15 -24.65
CA SER A 176 6.91 5.51 -25.67
C SER A 176 7.98 6.47 -26.21
N LEU A 177 8.94 5.93 -26.97
CA LEU A 177 9.98 6.74 -27.63
C LEU A 177 9.43 7.78 -28.63
N LEU A 178 8.24 7.54 -29.16
CA LEU A 178 7.58 8.43 -30.13
C LEU A 178 6.47 9.28 -29.50
N GLY A 179 6.30 9.20 -28.18
CA GLY A 179 5.30 9.93 -27.43
C GLY A 179 5.76 11.30 -26.92
N HIS A 180 4.81 12.06 -26.38
CA HIS A 180 5.02 13.30 -25.64
C HIS A 180 5.64 13.02 -24.27
N CYS A 181 5.19 11.95 -23.59
CA CYS A 181 5.68 11.60 -22.27
C CYS A 181 7.06 10.91 -22.29
N PRO A 182 7.89 11.12 -21.25
CA PRO A 182 9.20 10.48 -21.14
C PRO A 182 9.10 8.97 -21.24
N VAL A 183 10.10 8.36 -21.85
CA VAL A 183 10.12 6.91 -22.07
C VAL A 183 10.06 6.14 -20.75
N CYS A 184 9.21 5.10 -20.68
CA CYS A 184 9.19 4.19 -19.55
C CYS A 184 10.54 3.45 -19.39
N THR A 185 11.33 3.85 -18.40
CA THR A 185 12.56 3.17 -17.97
C THR A 185 12.41 2.67 -16.54
N GLY A 186 12.62 1.37 -16.27
CA GLY A 186 12.53 0.83 -14.90
C GLY A 186 11.13 0.56 -14.35
N TYR A 187 10.08 0.61 -15.19
CA TYR A 187 8.67 0.38 -14.79
C TYR A 187 8.26 -1.08 -14.87
N LYS A 188 7.15 -1.45 -14.23
CA LYS A 188 6.65 -2.82 -14.34
C LYS A 188 6.18 -3.16 -15.75
N CYS A 189 6.47 -4.37 -16.21
CA CYS A 189 6.06 -4.91 -17.49
C CYS A 189 5.69 -6.39 -17.37
N GLU A 190 4.84 -6.85 -18.28
CA GLU A 190 4.47 -8.26 -18.48
C GLU A 190 5.03 -8.78 -19.81
N THR A 191 5.17 -7.92 -20.82
CA THR A 191 5.75 -8.26 -22.13
C THR A 191 6.76 -7.21 -22.59
N ASP A 192 7.65 -7.64 -23.49
CA ASP A 192 8.74 -6.81 -24.06
C ASP A 192 8.21 -5.56 -24.78
N GLU A 193 7.02 -5.63 -25.39
CA GLU A 193 6.40 -4.53 -26.12
C GLU A 193 6.00 -3.35 -25.24
N GLN A 194 5.85 -3.58 -23.93
CA GLN A 194 5.55 -2.53 -22.96
C GLN A 194 6.78 -1.69 -22.61
N CYS A 195 7.97 -2.20 -22.92
CA CYS A 195 9.22 -1.51 -22.70
C CYS A 195 9.67 -0.85 -24.00
N ALA A 196 9.99 0.43 -23.96
CA ALA A 196 10.55 1.11 -25.13
C ALA A 196 11.92 0.55 -25.54
N THR A 197 12.63 -0.12 -24.63
CA THR A 197 13.83 -0.90 -24.93
C THR A 197 13.53 -2.19 -25.69
N GLY A 198 12.27 -2.63 -25.71
CA GLY A 198 11.87 -3.96 -26.17
C GLY A 198 12.33 -5.08 -25.24
N ILE A 199 12.69 -4.76 -24.00
CA ILE A 199 13.20 -5.75 -23.03
C ILE A 199 12.50 -5.56 -21.69
N CYS A 200 11.67 -6.54 -21.35
CA CYS A 200 11.07 -6.73 -20.04
C CYS A 200 11.91 -7.76 -19.26
N ALA A 201 12.55 -7.34 -18.17
CA ALA A 201 13.31 -8.25 -17.32
C ALA A 201 12.41 -9.37 -16.78
N ALA A 202 12.99 -10.53 -16.46
CA ALA A 202 12.23 -11.70 -15.99
C ALA A 202 11.39 -11.46 -14.72
N VAL A 203 11.68 -10.41 -13.97
CA VAL A 203 10.90 -9.99 -12.78
C VAL A 203 9.80 -8.97 -13.10
N GLY A 204 9.57 -8.70 -14.38
CA GLY A 204 8.57 -7.77 -14.87
C GLY A 204 8.97 -6.31 -14.66
N VAL A 205 10.22 -5.95 -14.99
CA VAL A 205 10.71 -4.56 -14.95
C VAL A 205 11.37 -4.20 -16.28
N CYS A 206 10.98 -3.07 -16.88
CA CYS A 206 11.57 -2.57 -18.12
C CYS A 206 13.01 -2.11 -17.90
N CYS A 207 13.89 -2.47 -18.82
CA CYS A 207 15.27 -2.01 -18.77
C CYS A 207 15.35 -0.50 -18.98
N LYS A 208 16.30 0.15 -18.32
CA LYS A 208 16.53 1.58 -18.47
C LYS A 208 17.14 1.93 -19.83
N VAL A 209 17.88 0.99 -20.40
CA VAL A 209 18.48 1.07 -21.73
C VAL A 209 18.36 -0.29 -22.42
N VAL A 210 18.55 -0.33 -23.73
CA VAL A 210 18.66 -1.60 -24.47
C VAL A 210 19.92 -2.32 -24.00
N CYS A 211 19.78 -3.50 -23.40
CA CYS A 211 20.93 -4.36 -23.09
C CYS A 211 21.30 -5.14 -24.35
N ASP A 212 22.53 -4.96 -24.83
CA ASP A 212 23.09 -5.69 -25.97
C ASP A 212 24.32 -6.52 -25.57
N GLY A 213 24.77 -7.37 -26.49
CA GLY A 213 25.96 -8.20 -26.30
C GLY A 213 25.88 -9.09 -25.06
N CYS A 214 26.89 -9.00 -24.19
CA CYS A 214 27.05 -9.86 -23.02
C CYS A 214 26.46 -9.27 -21.73
N GLN A 215 25.33 -8.58 -21.86
CA GLN A 215 24.62 -7.95 -20.75
C GLN A 215 23.16 -8.42 -20.69
N GLN A 216 22.66 -8.63 -19.48
CA GLN A 216 21.25 -8.93 -19.23
C GLN A 216 20.65 -7.89 -18.30
N CYS A 217 19.37 -7.65 -18.47
CA CYS A 217 18.59 -6.78 -17.62
C CYS A 217 18.19 -7.47 -16.32
N GLU A 218 18.56 -6.86 -15.19
CA GLU A 218 18.27 -7.36 -13.85
C GLU A 218 17.07 -6.65 -13.21
N VAL A 219 16.81 -7.02 -11.95
CA VAL A 219 15.62 -6.62 -11.20
C VAL A 219 15.46 -5.12 -10.92
N ASP A 220 16.54 -4.35 -11.04
CA ASP A 220 16.58 -2.88 -10.88
C ASP A 220 16.51 -2.13 -12.22
N GLY A 221 16.30 -2.86 -13.33
CA GLY A 221 16.27 -2.34 -14.69
C GLY A 221 17.63 -1.96 -15.23
N GLU A 222 18.73 -2.31 -14.56
CA GLU A 222 20.10 -2.06 -15.02
C GLU A 222 20.62 -3.23 -15.88
N CYS A 223 21.47 -2.93 -16.85
CA CYS A 223 22.15 -3.94 -17.66
C CYS A 223 23.41 -4.42 -16.93
N VAL A 224 23.43 -5.68 -16.50
CA VAL A 224 24.58 -6.28 -15.82
C VAL A 224 25.30 -7.28 -16.73
N PRO A 225 26.64 -7.42 -16.60
CA PRO A 225 27.38 -8.47 -17.26
C PRO A 225 26.90 -9.87 -16.88
N ILE A 226 26.77 -10.75 -17.87
CA ILE A 226 26.51 -12.18 -17.65
C ILE A 226 27.68 -13.03 -18.13
N ALA A 227 27.85 -14.20 -17.51
CA ALA A 227 28.91 -15.14 -17.88
C ALA A 227 28.32 -16.43 -18.46
N GLY A 228 28.88 -16.90 -19.57
CA GLY A 228 28.55 -18.20 -20.15
C GLY A 228 28.15 -18.18 -21.63
N PRO A 229 27.66 -19.32 -22.16
CA PRO A 229 27.23 -19.43 -23.54
C PRO A 229 25.86 -18.76 -23.72
N ILE A 230 25.86 -17.60 -24.36
CA ILE A 230 24.65 -16.81 -24.60
C ILE A 230 24.38 -16.73 -26.10
N PRO A 231 23.32 -17.38 -26.61
CA PRO A 231 23.08 -17.46 -28.06
C PRO A 231 22.77 -16.13 -28.74
N TRP A 232 22.23 -15.16 -28.01
CA TRP A 232 21.81 -13.84 -28.52
C TRP A 232 22.86 -12.73 -28.34
N ALA A 233 24.02 -13.04 -27.73
CA ALA A 233 25.09 -12.06 -27.48
C ALA A 233 25.97 -11.78 -28.71
N ASP A 234 25.67 -12.40 -29.86
CA ASP A 234 26.40 -12.26 -31.14
C ASP A 234 27.93 -12.46 -31.05
N CYS A 235 28.39 -13.25 -30.07
CA CYS A 235 29.81 -13.59 -29.92
C CYS A 235 30.30 -14.50 -31.06
N LEU A 236 31.60 -14.40 -31.40
CA LEU A 236 32.20 -15.23 -32.44
C LEU A 236 32.24 -16.72 -32.04
N PRO A 237 32.30 -17.65 -33.01
CA PRO A 237 32.44 -19.07 -32.71
C PRO A 237 33.67 -19.36 -31.82
N GLY A 238 33.42 -19.89 -30.62
CA GLY A 238 34.47 -20.14 -29.61
C GLY A 238 34.61 -19.07 -28.54
N GLN A 239 33.80 -18.01 -28.59
CA GLN A 239 33.66 -17.04 -27.53
C GLN A 239 32.44 -17.34 -26.65
N LEU A 240 32.48 -16.83 -25.42
CA LEU A 240 31.45 -16.87 -24.40
C LEU A 240 31.35 -15.47 -23.78
N CYS A 241 30.26 -15.17 -23.08
CA CYS A 241 30.21 -13.93 -22.31
C CYS A 241 31.08 -14.04 -21.05
N GLY A 242 31.88 -13.00 -20.81
CA GLY A 242 32.71 -12.86 -19.61
C GLY A 242 32.10 -11.88 -18.61
N LEU A 243 32.56 -11.93 -17.36
CA LEU A 243 32.08 -11.06 -16.27
C LEU A 243 32.32 -9.56 -16.51
N GLY A 244 33.09 -9.18 -17.54
CA GLY A 244 33.30 -7.80 -17.97
C GLY A 244 32.25 -7.26 -18.95
N GLY A 245 31.23 -8.05 -19.29
CA GLY A 245 30.15 -7.64 -20.21
C GLY A 245 30.56 -7.71 -21.68
N THR A 246 31.64 -8.42 -21.99
CA THR A 246 32.19 -8.57 -23.35
C THR A 246 32.38 -10.05 -23.70
N CYS A 247 32.44 -10.35 -25.00
CA CYS A 247 32.78 -11.68 -25.49
C CYS A 247 34.25 -12.00 -25.22
N VAL A 248 34.50 -13.13 -24.55
CA VAL A 248 35.82 -13.65 -24.20
C VAL A 248 36.00 -15.08 -24.74
N TRP A 249 37.24 -15.49 -24.99
CA TRP A 249 37.56 -16.79 -25.55
C TRP A 249 37.44 -17.92 -24.52
N LYS A 250 36.89 -19.06 -24.95
CA LYS A 250 36.89 -20.30 -24.15
C LYS A 250 38.28 -20.95 -24.13
N ASP A 251 38.46 -21.94 -23.26
CA ASP A 251 39.74 -22.63 -23.13
C ASP A 251 40.20 -23.28 -24.44
N GLY A 252 41.51 -23.23 -24.69
CA GLY A 252 42.14 -23.75 -25.90
C GLY A 252 42.16 -22.78 -27.09
N TYR A 253 41.64 -21.56 -26.93
CA TYR A 253 41.67 -20.52 -27.96
C TYR A 253 42.82 -19.53 -27.74
N PRO A 254 43.30 -18.87 -28.81
CA PRO A 254 44.41 -17.92 -28.71
C PRO A 254 44.01 -16.64 -27.96
N CYS A 255 44.94 -16.12 -27.17
CA CYS A 255 44.77 -14.91 -26.37
C CYS A 255 46.03 -14.05 -26.36
N THR A 256 45.87 -12.77 -26.07
CA THR A 256 46.98 -11.82 -25.89
C THR A 256 47.09 -11.31 -24.46
N LYS A 257 45.96 -11.27 -23.75
CA LYS A 257 45.83 -10.85 -22.36
C LYS A 257 44.93 -11.81 -21.60
N ASN A 258 45.06 -11.81 -20.28
CA ASN A 258 44.22 -12.59 -19.38
C ASN A 258 42.72 -12.26 -19.56
N GLU A 259 42.39 -10.98 -19.71
CA GLU A 259 41.01 -10.48 -19.92
C GLU A 259 40.36 -11.02 -21.21
N ASP A 260 41.16 -11.49 -22.17
CA ASP A 260 40.63 -12.08 -23.41
C ASP A 260 40.03 -13.47 -23.15
N CYS A 261 40.29 -14.08 -21.99
CA CYS A 261 39.91 -15.45 -21.65
C CYS A 261 38.80 -15.50 -20.61
N PHE A 262 37.91 -16.49 -20.76
CA PHE A 262 36.80 -16.71 -19.82
C PHE A 262 37.25 -16.87 -18.36
N ASN A 263 38.34 -17.61 -18.13
CA ASN A 263 38.91 -17.85 -16.80
C ASN A 263 39.91 -16.78 -16.36
N LEU A 264 40.09 -15.70 -17.13
CA LEU A 264 41.09 -14.65 -16.88
C LEU A 264 42.54 -15.17 -16.84
N VAL A 265 42.83 -16.26 -17.56
CA VAL A 265 44.17 -16.86 -17.63
C VAL A 265 44.57 -17.06 -19.09
N CYS A 266 45.58 -16.31 -19.52
CA CYS A 266 46.24 -16.46 -20.81
C CYS A 266 47.68 -16.96 -20.60
N SER A 267 47.93 -18.23 -20.92
CA SER A 267 49.23 -18.87 -20.73
C SER A 267 49.80 -19.33 -22.06
N ASN A 268 51.02 -18.88 -22.38
CA ASN A 268 51.67 -19.13 -23.67
C ASN A 268 50.79 -18.76 -24.88
N GLY A 269 49.98 -17.71 -24.75
CA GLY A 269 49.08 -17.25 -25.81
C GLY A 269 47.83 -18.10 -26.02
N ILE A 270 47.47 -18.97 -25.07
CA ILE A 270 46.26 -19.81 -25.10
C ILE A 270 45.46 -19.65 -23.79
N CYS A 271 44.14 -19.57 -23.89
CA CYS A 271 43.24 -19.54 -22.74
C CYS A 271 43.21 -20.87 -21.99
N GLY A 272 43.28 -20.81 -20.65
CA GLY A 272 43.23 -22.00 -19.79
C GLY A 272 42.71 -21.69 -18.39
N PHE A 273 42.92 -22.64 -17.47
CA PHE A 273 42.61 -22.52 -16.03
C PHE A 273 43.87 -22.28 -15.20
#